data_AF-A0A3E0H5E5-F1
#
_entry.id   AF-A0A3E0H5E5-F1
#
_cell.length_a   1.000
_cell.length_b   1.000
_cell.length_c   1.000
_cell.angle_alpha   90.00
_cell.angle_beta   90.00
_cell.angle_gamma   90.00
#
_symmetry.space_group_name_H-M   'P 1'
#
loop_
_entity.id
_entity.type
_entity.pdbx_description
1 polymer ?
#
loop_
_entity_poly.entity_id
_entity_poly.type
_entity_poly.pdbx_seq_one_letter_code
_entity_poly.pdbx_strand_id
1 'polypeptide(L)'
;MNIIFLSRKHGRPLTLQLNFRWLVSGVVGLVFLSVSLGATGYWAVSEYVLPEMVTPPMTASDKARQQALRAMVDRMADIQARMMRIDALGAHLAESAQLKGDEFDFSARPPMGGPLEDNDGDMDMGLMPDRDTIERDMSSMWQDIQSRETQLLALDRILQELREQTVSLDNMPIHEGYITSRFGYRHDPFTGKSKFHGGIDFAGREGTDIYSVADGVVVWAGRMSGYGNLVEVDHGDGMVTRYAHAKAVVVKVGDLVNKDQLIAYMGSTGRSTGTHLHYEVLRHGKRVNPASFIRIAQR
;
A
#
# COMPACT_ATOMS: atom_id res chain seq x y z
N MET A 1 -68.78 -68.60 -2.89
CA MET A 1 -70.05 -68.24 -2.21
C MET A 1 -71.11 -68.02 -3.29
N ASN A 2 -72.26 -68.68 -3.21
CA ASN A 2 -73.29 -68.53 -4.24
C ASN A 2 -74.26 -67.43 -3.82
N ILE A 3 -74.18 -66.28 -4.49
CA ILE A 3 -75.14 -65.20 -4.28
C ILE A 3 -76.22 -65.36 -5.34
N ILE A 4 -77.44 -65.65 -4.90
CA ILE A 4 -78.59 -65.88 -5.76
C ILE A 4 -79.46 -64.63 -5.68
N PHE A 5 -79.53 -63.88 -6.77
CA PHE A 5 -80.42 -62.72 -6.86
C PHE A 5 -81.79 -63.17 -7.35
N LEU A 6 -82.80 -63.03 -6.51
CA LEU A 6 -84.20 -63.27 -6.84
C LEU A 6 -84.88 -61.94 -7.20
N SER A 7 -85.05 -61.70 -8.50
CA SER A 7 -85.83 -60.56 -9.00
C SER A 7 -87.31 -60.94 -9.14
N ARG A 8 -88.21 -60.10 -8.62
CA ARG A 8 -89.67 -60.34 -8.58
C ARG A 8 -90.38 -60.29 -9.95
N LYS A 9 -89.69 -60.03 -11.06
CA LYS A 9 -90.34 -59.84 -12.37
C LYS A 9 -90.04 -60.86 -13.48
N HIS A 10 -89.06 -61.76 -13.35
CA HIS A 10 -88.80 -62.79 -14.36
C HIS A 10 -88.23 -64.08 -13.72
N GLY A 11 -88.89 -65.22 -13.96
CA GLY A 11 -88.73 -66.50 -13.24
C GLY A 11 -87.49 -67.34 -13.57
N ARG A 12 -86.32 -66.73 -13.77
CA ARG A 12 -85.04 -67.46 -13.82
C ARG A 12 -84.05 -66.85 -12.83
N PRO A 13 -83.64 -67.58 -11.77
CA PRO A 13 -82.68 -67.05 -10.81
C PRO A 13 -81.32 -66.88 -11.48
N LEU A 14 -80.75 -65.68 -11.43
CA LEU A 14 -79.36 -65.44 -11.86
C LEU A 14 -78.45 -65.89 -10.71
N THR A 15 -77.76 -67.00 -10.91
CA THR A 15 -76.82 -67.54 -9.94
C THR A 15 -75.41 -67.08 -10.28
N LEU A 16 -74.84 -66.16 -9.50
CA LEU A 16 -73.45 -65.77 -9.66
C LEU A 16 -72.58 -66.62 -8.72
N GLN A 17 -71.72 -67.46 -9.29
CA GLN A 17 -70.74 -68.21 -8.51
C GLN A 17 -69.50 -67.34 -8.27
N LEU A 18 -69.40 -66.72 -7.09
CA LEU A 18 -68.17 -66.05 -6.66
C LEU A 18 -67.12 -67.11 -6.33
N ASN A 19 -66.31 -67.42 -7.33
CA ASN A 19 -65.08 -68.19 -7.21
C ASN A 19 -63.92 -67.24 -6.90
N PHE A 20 -62.93 -67.71 -6.14
CA PHE A 20 -61.78 -66.90 -5.68
C PHE A 20 -61.12 -66.07 -6.80
N ARG A 21 -61.04 -66.63 -8.02
CA ARG A 21 -60.51 -65.95 -9.21
C ARG A 21 -61.25 -64.65 -9.57
N TRP A 22 -62.58 -64.62 -9.46
CA TRP A 22 -63.39 -63.43 -9.75
C TRP A 22 -63.23 -62.34 -8.68
N LEU A 23 -62.98 -62.73 -7.44
CA LEU A 23 -62.72 -61.80 -6.34
C LEU A 23 -61.36 -61.13 -6.53
N VAL A 24 -60.33 -61.90 -6.89
CA VAL A 24 -59.00 -61.36 -7.24
C VAL A 24 -59.07 -60.43 -8.46
N SER A 25 -59.75 -60.84 -9.53
CA SER A 25 -59.92 -59.97 -10.71
C SER A 25 -60.66 -58.68 -10.41
N GLY A 26 -61.66 -58.71 -9.52
CA GLY A 26 -62.37 -57.50 -9.07
C GLY A 26 -61.48 -56.53 -8.31
N VAL A 27 -60.64 -57.04 -7.40
CA VAL A 27 -59.69 -56.21 -6.64
C VAL A 27 -58.62 -55.62 -7.55
N VAL A 28 -58.05 -56.41 -8.47
CA VAL A 28 -57.08 -55.92 -9.46
C VAL A 28 -57.70 -54.83 -10.33
N GLY A 29 -58.94 -55.02 -10.78
CA GLY A 29 -59.67 -54.01 -11.56
C GLY A 29 -59.86 -52.68 -10.81
N LEU A 30 -60.19 -52.75 -9.52
CA LEU A 30 -60.34 -51.54 -8.68
C LEU A 30 -59.01 -50.81 -8.48
N VAL A 31 -57.90 -51.54 -8.28
CA VAL A 31 -56.57 -50.94 -8.17
C VAL A 31 -56.18 -50.26 -9.48
N PHE A 32 -56.36 -50.92 -10.62
CA PHE A 32 -56.07 -50.32 -11.94
C PHE A 32 -56.92 -49.06 -12.21
N LEU A 33 -58.20 -49.07 -11.83
CA LEU A 33 -59.08 -47.91 -11.98
C LEU A 33 -58.58 -46.73 -11.14
N SER A 34 -58.17 -46.98 -9.89
CA SER A 34 -57.65 -45.94 -8.98
C SER A 34 -56.35 -45.31 -9.48
N VAL A 35 -55.42 -46.14 -10.01
CA VAL A 35 -54.16 -45.66 -10.59
C VAL A 35 -54.43 -44.85 -11.85
N SER A 36 -55.34 -45.30 -12.71
CA SER A 36 -55.67 -44.59 -13.94
C SER A 36 -56.31 -43.23 -13.68
N LEU A 37 -57.23 -43.13 -12.70
CA LEU A 37 -57.82 -41.87 -12.28
C LEU A 37 -56.78 -40.90 -11.70
N GLY A 38 -55.85 -41.41 -10.88
CA GLY A 38 -54.75 -40.62 -10.33
C GLY A 38 -53.82 -40.06 -11.42
N ALA A 39 -53.46 -40.90 -12.40
CA ALA A 39 -52.61 -40.49 -13.52
C ALA A 39 -53.28 -39.43 -14.40
N THR A 40 -54.57 -39.59 -14.72
CA THR A 40 -55.32 -38.58 -15.48
C THR A 40 -55.51 -37.28 -14.71
N GLY A 41 -55.70 -37.36 -13.39
CA GLY A 41 -55.78 -36.19 -12.51
C GLY A 41 -54.46 -35.43 -12.47
N TYR A 42 -53.34 -36.14 -12.33
CA TYR A 42 -52.00 -35.53 -12.35
C TYR A 42 -51.72 -34.84 -13.69
N TRP A 43 -52.01 -35.51 -14.81
CA TRP A 43 -51.80 -34.96 -16.15
C TRP A 43 -52.67 -33.71 -16.41
N ALA A 44 -53.93 -33.74 -15.99
CA ALA A 44 -54.81 -32.58 -16.09
C ALA A 44 -54.36 -31.41 -15.19
N VAL A 45 -53.88 -31.68 -13.98
CA VAL A 45 -53.33 -30.65 -13.09
C VAL A 45 -52.05 -30.05 -13.67
N SER A 46 -51.16 -30.86 -14.24
CA SER A 46 -49.94 -30.34 -14.86
C SER A 46 -50.22 -29.50 -16.10
N GLU A 47 -51.24 -29.84 -16.88
CA GLU A 47 -51.59 -29.11 -18.12
C GLU A 47 -52.40 -27.82 -17.83
N TYR A 48 -53.25 -27.82 -16.79
CA TYR A 48 -54.21 -26.72 -16.55
C TYR A 48 -53.94 -25.87 -15.29
N VAL A 49 -53.25 -26.37 -14.27
CA VAL A 49 -53.13 -25.70 -12.95
C VAL A 49 -51.75 -25.10 -12.72
N LEU A 50 -50.73 -25.47 -13.50
CA LEU A 50 -49.44 -24.79 -13.50
C LEU A 50 -49.32 -23.93 -14.76
N PRO A 51 -50.02 -22.77 -14.87
CA PRO A 51 -49.57 -21.78 -15.81
C PRO A 51 -48.12 -21.47 -15.43
N GLU A 52 -47.25 -21.59 -16.42
CA GLU A 52 -45.86 -21.17 -16.40
C GLU A 52 -45.74 -19.93 -15.50
N MET A 53 -44.99 -20.01 -14.40
CA MET A 53 -44.64 -18.83 -13.61
C MET A 53 -43.77 -17.94 -14.50
N VAL A 54 -44.41 -17.20 -15.41
CA VAL A 54 -43.78 -16.20 -16.24
C VAL A 54 -43.43 -15.07 -15.30
N THR A 55 -42.18 -15.08 -14.82
CA THR A 55 -41.55 -13.87 -14.29
C THR A 55 -41.81 -12.76 -15.31
N PRO A 56 -42.48 -11.65 -14.95
CA PRO A 56 -42.78 -10.59 -15.91
C PRO A 56 -41.49 -10.18 -16.62
N PRO A 57 -41.51 -9.94 -17.95
CA PRO A 57 -40.31 -9.56 -18.67
C PRO A 57 -39.76 -8.28 -18.04
N MET A 58 -38.54 -8.37 -17.51
CA MET A 58 -37.83 -7.25 -16.88
C MET A 58 -37.94 -6.00 -17.75
N THR A 59 -38.37 -4.88 -17.16
CA THR A 59 -38.50 -3.62 -17.90
C THR A 59 -37.11 -3.12 -18.33
N ALA A 60 -37.05 -2.28 -19.36
CA ALA A 60 -35.78 -1.66 -19.78
C ALA A 60 -35.12 -0.87 -18.63
N SER A 61 -35.93 -0.30 -17.73
CA SER A 61 -35.49 0.36 -16.51
C SER A 61 -34.83 -0.61 -15.53
N ASP A 62 -35.42 -1.80 -15.33
CA ASP A 62 -34.85 -2.81 -14.42
C ASP A 62 -33.52 -3.34 -14.95
N LYS A 63 -33.40 -3.57 -16.26
CA LYS A 63 -32.13 -3.96 -16.89
C LYS A 63 -31.04 -2.89 -16.71
N ALA A 64 -31.39 -1.62 -16.90
CA ALA A 64 -30.46 -0.51 -16.70
C ALA A 64 -30.03 -0.38 -15.22
N ARG A 65 -30.97 -0.53 -14.27
CA ARG A 65 -30.68 -0.53 -12.83
C ARG A 65 -29.76 -1.68 -12.45
N GLN A 66 -30.01 -2.89 -12.97
CA GLN A 66 -29.13 -4.04 -12.74
C GLN A 66 -27.73 -3.86 -13.34
N GLN A 67 -27.62 -3.27 -14.53
CA GLN A 67 -26.33 -2.97 -15.14
C GLN A 67 -25.54 -1.94 -14.33
N ALA A 68 -26.20 -0.89 -13.82
CA ALA A 68 -25.56 0.10 -12.96
C ALA A 68 -25.04 -0.52 -11.66
N LEU A 69 -25.83 -1.39 -11.01
CA LEU A 69 -25.40 -2.11 -9.80
C LEU A 69 -24.21 -3.05 -10.07
N ARG A 70 -24.24 -3.80 -11.17
CA ARG A 70 -23.09 -4.66 -11.57
C ARG A 70 -21.83 -3.83 -11.80
N ALA A 71 -21.94 -2.72 -12.51
CA ALA A 71 -20.81 -1.82 -12.75
C ALA A 71 -20.27 -1.20 -11.46
N MET A 72 -21.12 -0.96 -10.46
CA MET A 72 -20.68 -0.52 -9.13
C MET A 72 -19.93 -1.62 -8.39
N VAL A 73 -20.45 -2.85 -8.38
CA VAL A 73 -19.77 -4.01 -7.75
C VAL A 73 -18.41 -4.27 -8.41
N ASP A 74 -18.33 -4.20 -9.73
CA ASP A 74 -17.06 -4.36 -10.46
C ASP A 74 -16.05 -3.26 -10.09
N ARG A 75 -16.52 -2.00 -9.93
CA ARG A 75 -15.67 -0.90 -9.46
C ARG A 75 -15.22 -1.09 -8.02
N MET A 76 -16.09 -1.58 -7.14
CA MET A 76 -15.73 -1.90 -5.76
C MET A 76 -14.65 -2.99 -5.72
N ALA A 77 -14.78 -4.03 -6.54
CA ALA A 77 -13.77 -5.07 -6.66
C ALA A 77 -12.42 -4.52 -7.15
N ASP A 78 -12.41 -3.61 -8.14
CA ASP A 78 -11.18 -2.95 -8.59
C ASP A 78 -10.53 -2.09 -7.48
N ILE A 79 -11.34 -1.32 -6.74
CA ILE A 79 -10.87 -0.52 -5.61
C ILE A 79 -10.26 -1.41 -4.53
N GLN A 80 -10.93 -2.50 -4.16
CA GLN A 80 -10.43 -3.47 -3.18
C GLN A 80 -9.12 -4.11 -3.64
N ALA A 81 -9.00 -4.50 -4.91
CA ALA A 81 -7.77 -5.08 -5.43
C ALA A 81 -6.59 -4.08 -5.41
N ARG A 82 -6.85 -2.80 -5.69
CA ARG A 82 -5.85 -1.73 -5.56
C ARG A 82 -5.46 -1.51 -4.11
N MET A 83 -6.43 -1.54 -3.20
CA MET A 83 -6.19 -1.39 -1.76
C MET A 83 -5.26 -2.48 -1.24
N MET A 84 -5.52 -3.75 -1.59
CA MET A 84 -4.64 -4.87 -1.21
C MET A 84 -3.20 -4.68 -1.70
N ARG A 85 -3.01 -4.09 -2.89
CA ARG A 85 -1.67 -3.81 -3.42
C ARG A 85 -0.98 -2.70 -2.62
N ILE A 86 -1.73 -1.67 -2.22
CA ILE A 86 -1.23 -0.59 -1.37
C ILE A 86 -0.85 -1.15 0.01
N ASP A 87 -1.70 -2.00 0.59
CA ASP A 87 -1.45 -2.66 1.88
C ASP A 87 -0.16 -3.50 1.81
N ALA A 88 0.00 -4.31 0.75
CA ALA A 88 1.20 -5.12 0.56
C ALA A 88 2.47 -4.28 0.39
N LEU A 89 2.39 -3.14 -0.31
CA LEU A 89 3.51 -2.22 -0.47
C LEU A 89 3.87 -1.53 0.86
N GLY A 90 2.87 -1.06 1.62
CA GLY A 90 3.07 -0.44 2.92
C GLY A 90 3.75 -1.40 3.90
N ALA A 91 3.28 -2.65 3.97
CA ALA A 91 3.87 -3.68 4.81
C ALA A 91 5.32 -3.99 4.42
N HIS A 92 5.60 -4.15 3.12
CA HIS A 92 6.95 -4.39 2.63
C HIS A 92 7.91 -3.23 2.96
N LEU A 93 7.46 -1.98 2.81
CA LEU A 93 8.26 -0.80 3.15
C LEU A 93 8.56 -0.73 4.65
N ALA A 94 7.57 -0.95 5.50
CA ALA A 94 7.75 -0.98 6.95
C ALA A 94 8.75 -2.07 7.39
N GLU A 95 8.66 -3.27 6.81
CA GLU A 95 9.59 -4.38 7.06
C GLU A 95 11.02 -4.03 6.60
N SER A 96 11.18 -3.47 5.40
CA SER A 96 12.49 -3.09 4.85
C SER A 96 13.21 -2.04 5.70
N ALA A 97 12.44 -1.15 6.34
CA ALA A 97 12.93 -0.14 7.27
C ALA A 97 13.12 -0.67 8.70
N GLN A 98 12.94 -1.97 8.93
CA GLN A 98 13.07 -2.64 10.23
C GLN A 98 12.19 -2.02 11.33
N LEU A 99 11.06 -1.42 10.95
CA LEU A 99 10.10 -0.88 11.90
C LEU A 99 9.42 -2.04 12.63
N LYS A 100 9.81 -2.26 13.89
CA LYS A 100 9.22 -3.31 14.74
C LYS A 100 8.00 -2.75 15.46
N GLY A 101 6.83 -3.29 15.17
CA GLY A 101 5.66 -3.13 16.02
C GLY A 101 4.34 -3.39 15.31
N ASP A 102 3.34 -3.81 16.08
CA ASP A 102 1.92 -3.91 15.70
C ASP A 102 1.30 -2.54 15.31
N GLU A 103 2.10 -1.48 15.21
CA GLU A 103 1.69 -0.10 14.92
C GLU A 103 1.49 0.15 13.41
N PHE A 104 2.16 -0.63 12.55
CA PHE A 104 2.05 -0.59 11.09
C PHE A 104 1.65 -1.94 10.50
N ASP A 105 0.52 -2.48 10.96
CA ASP A 105 -0.09 -3.67 10.38
C ASP A 105 -1.12 -3.28 9.30
N PHE A 106 -0.70 -3.36 8.04
CA PHE A 106 -1.58 -3.11 6.88
C PHE A 106 -2.49 -4.31 6.56
N SER A 107 -2.27 -5.47 7.19
CA SER A 107 -3.08 -6.68 7.02
C SER A 107 -4.26 -6.75 7.99
N ALA A 108 -4.20 -6.01 9.09
CA ALA A 108 -5.29 -5.89 10.05
C ALA A 108 -6.47 -5.09 9.47
N ARG A 109 -7.69 -5.61 9.67
CA ARG A 109 -8.91 -4.82 9.44
C ARG A 109 -9.02 -3.78 10.56
N PRO A 110 -9.29 -2.50 10.27
CA PRO A 110 -9.50 -1.50 11.30
C PRO A 110 -10.60 -1.95 12.28
N PRO A 111 -10.45 -1.64 13.58
CA PRO A 111 -11.50 -1.92 14.55
C PRO A 111 -12.74 -1.10 14.20
N MET A 112 -13.77 -1.78 13.69
CA MET A 112 -15.07 -1.19 13.39
C MET A 112 -15.97 -1.26 14.62
N GLY A 113 -16.54 -0.13 15.02
CA GLY A 113 -17.52 -0.03 16.09
C GLY A 113 -18.79 0.66 15.62
N GLY A 114 -19.94 0.22 16.11
CA GLY A 114 -21.24 0.82 15.85
C GLY A 114 -22.32 0.21 16.76
N PRO A 115 -23.45 0.89 16.99
CA PRO A 115 -24.59 0.29 17.67
C PRO A 115 -25.05 -0.94 16.89
N LEU A 116 -25.23 -2.07 17.58
CA LEU A 116 -25.92 -3.22 16.99
C LEU A 116 -27.40 -2.83 16.90
N GLU A 117 -27.91 -2.64 15.68
CA GLU A 117 -29.35 -2.66 15.45
C GLU A 117 -29.76 -4.13 15.36
N ASP A 118 -30.54 -4.58 16.34
CA ASP A 118 -31.14 -5.91 16.38
C ASP A 118 -32.15 -6.03 15.22
N ASN A 119 -31.67 -6.41 14.03
CA ASN A 119 -32.55 -6.73 12.92
C ASN A 119 -32.82 -8.24 12.93
N ASP A 120 -33.76 -8.64 13.78
CA ASP A 120 -34.35 -9.98 13.76
C ASP A 120 -35.24 -10.12 12.51
N GLY A 121 -34.83 -10.96 11.55
CA GLY A 121 -35.76 -11.54 10.58
C GLY A 121 -35.27 -11.58 9.14
N ASP A 122 -35.16 -12.80 8.64
CA ASP A 122 -35.19 -13.23 7.24
C ASP A 122 -33.94 -12.95 6.38
N MET A 123 -33.06 -13.97 6.33
CA MET A 123 -32.13 -14.14 5.21
C MET A 123 -32.92 -14.46 3.94
N ASP A 124 -33.31 -13.42 3.20
CA ASP A 124 -33.84 -13.56 1.86
C ASP A 124 -32.71 -13.96 0.89
N MET A 125 -32.71 -15.23 0.52
CA MET A 125 -31.80 -15.82 -0.46
C MET A 125 -32.30 -15.48 -1.88
N GLY A 126 -32.23 -14.21 -2.30
CA GLY A 126 -32.64 -13.83 -3.65
C GLY A 126 -32.64 -12.34 -4.01
N LEU A 127 -32.69 -11.43 -3.05
CA LEU A 127 -32.76 -10.00 -3.33
C LEU A 127 -31.37 -9.35 -3.49
N MET A 128 -31.29 -8.44 -4.46
CA MET A 128 -30.16 -7.54 -4.64
C MET A 128 -29.82 -6.85 -3.30
N PRO A 129 -28.53 -6.57 -3.01
CA PRO A 129 -28.15 -5.88 -1.78
C PRO A 129 -29.00 -4.62 -1.61
N ASP A 130 -29.69 -4.53 -0.48
CA ASP A 130 -30.53 -3.40 -0.14
C ASP A 130 -29.69 -2.13 -0.08
N ARG A 131 -30.29 -0.98 -0.38
CA ARG A 131 -29.58 0.30 -0.45
C ARG A 131 -28.81 0.58 0.85
N ASP A 132 -29.37 0.21 1.98
CA ASP A 132 -28.78 0.41 3.30
C ASP A 132 -27.55 -0.50 3.54
N THR A 133 -27.50 -1.67 2.91
CA THR A 133 -26.32 -2.54 2.95
C THR A 133 -25.17 -1.94 2.14
N ILE A 134 -25.47 -1.40 0.96
CA ILE A 134 -24.48 -0.74 0.10
C ILE A 134 -23.94 0.53 0.78
N GLU A 135 -24.80 1.33 1.40
CA GLU A 135 -24.39 2.55 2.10
C GLU A 135 -23.49 2.25 3.31
N ARG A 136 -23.76 1.16 4.05
CA ARG A 136 -22.90 0.68 5.14
C ARG A 136 -21.56 0.15 4.63
N ASP A 137 -21.56 -0.68 3.60
CA ASP A 137 -20.35 -1.23 2.99
C ASP A 137 -19.46 -0.10 2.45
N MET A 138 -20.05 0.87 1.75
CA MET A 138 -19.36 2.08 1.28
C MET A 138 -18.75 2.90 2.42
N SER A 139 -19.48 3.05 3.53
CA SER A 139 -19.00 3.79 4.70
C SER A 139 -17.80 3.08 5.36
N SER A 140 -17.85 1.76 5.49
CA SER A 140 -16.74 0.96 6.03
C SER A 140 -15.49 1.04 5.14
N MET A 141 -15.65 0.93 3.81
CA MET A 141 -14.54 1.09 2.87
C MET A 141 -13.94 2.50 2.91
N TRP A 142 -14.76 3.53 3.12
CA TRP A 142 -14.25 4.90 3.24
C TRP A 142 -13.40 5.07 4.49
N GLN A 143 -13.84 4.51 5.62
CA GLN A 143 -13.04 4.46 6.85
C GLN A 143 -11.74 3.68 6.65
N ASP A 144 -11.79 2.56 5.92
CA ASP A 144 -10.62 1.77 5.57
C ASP A 144 -9.59 2.61 4.80
N ILE A 145 -10.02 3.31 3.75
CA ILE A 145 -9.14 4.15 2.92
C ILE A 145 -8.51 5.26 3.77
N GLN A 146 -9.29 5.96 4.60
CA GLN A 146 -8.79 7.04 5.45
C GLN A 146 -7.77 6.54 6.49
N SER A 147 -7.99 5.35 7.06
CA SER A 147 -7.05 4.73 7.98
C SER A 147 -5.71 4.42 7.30
N ARG A 148 -5.72 3.86 6.08
CA ARG A 148 -4.48 3.56 5.37
C ARG A 148 -3.77 4.79 4.86
N GLU A 149 -4.50 5.81 4.42
CA GLU A 149 -3.91 7.10 4.08
C GLU A 149 -3.11 7.65 5.28
N THR A 150 -3.70 7.61 6.48
CA THR A 150 -3.04 8.06 7.71
C THR A 150 -1.79 7.23 8.03
N GLN A 151 -1.87 5.91 7.93
CA GLN A 151 -0.72 5.02 8.16
C GLN A 151 0.41 5.25 7.16
N LEU A 152 0.09 5.41 5.87
CA LEU A 152 1.09 5.68 4.83
C LEU A 152 1.78 7.02 5.03
N LEU A 153 1.04 8.06 5.44
CA LEU A 153 1.61 9.36 5.76
C LEU A 153 2.54 9.30 6.99
N ALA A 154 2.18 8.51 8.01
CA ALA A 154 3.05 8.29 9.16
C ALA A 154 4.32 7.52 8.77
N LEU A 155 4.18 6.47 7.96
CA LEU A 155 5.31 5.70 7.44
C LEU A 155 6.25 6.59 6.60
N ASP A 156 5.71 7.43 5.70
CA ASP A 156 6.51 8.36 4.90
C ASP A 156 7.34 9.30 5.78
N ARG A 157 6.75 9.87 6.84
CA ARG A 157 7.48 10.73 7.79
C ARG A 157 8.61 9.99 8.49
N ILE A 158 8.36 8.76 8.96
CA ILE A 158 9.39 7.96 9.63
C ILE A 158 10.51 7.59 8.65
N LEU A 159 10.18 7.19 7.43
CA LEU A 159 11.18 6.90 6.40
C LEU A 159 12.01 8.14 6.05
N GLN A 160 11.40 9.32 5.99
CA GLN A 160 12.12 10.58 5.81
C GLN A 160 13.06 10.86 6.99
N GLU A 161 12.59 10.71 8.23
CA GLU A 161 13.42 10.90 9.42
C GLU A 161 14.59 9.90 9.49
N LEU A 162 14.36 8.63 9.16
CA LEU A 162 15.42 7.63 9.05
C LEU A 162 16.44 8.01 7.98
N ARG A 163 16.00 8.48 6.81
CA ARG A 163 16.91 8.93 5.74
C ARG A 163 17.71 10.16 6.16
N GLU A 164 17.10 11.14 6.83
CA GLU A 164 17.81 12.29 7.39
C GLU A 164 18.87 11.88 8.43
N GLN A 165 18.67 10.75 9.13
CA GLN A 165 19.66 10.16 10.05
C GLN A 165 20.75 9.32 9.34
N THR A 166 20.55 8.88 8.09
CA THR A 166 21.53 8.03 7.40
C THR A 166 22.74 8.75 6.81
N VAL A 167 22.67 10.05 6.50
CA VAL A 167 23.85 10.81 6.03
C VAL A 167 24.63 11.34 7.24
N SER A 168 25.34 10.41 7.90
CA SER A 168 26.22 10.75 9.01
C SER A 168 27.53 11.32 8.47
N LEU A 169 27.65 12.65 8.50
CA LEU A 169 28.92 13.36 8.24
C LEU A 169 29.79 13.39 9.52
N ASP A 170 29.82 12.30 10.29
CA ASP A 170 30.41 12.27 11.63
C ASP A 170 31.94 12.20 11.64
N ASN A 171 32.57 12.28 10.48
CA ASN A 171 34.00 12.24 10.31
C ASN A 171 34.63 13.63 10.15
N MET A 172 35.90 13.72 10.53
CA MET A 172 36.71 14.92 10.31
C MET A 172 37.31 14.87 8.91
N PRO A 173 37.26 15.96 8.13
CA PRO A 173 37.86 15.99 6.79
C PRO A 173 39.40 16.00 6.82
N ILE A 174 40.01 16.13 8.01
CA ILE A 174 41.44 16.07 8.26
C ILE A 174 41.71 15.33 9.59
N HIS A 175 42.81 14.58 9.67
CA HIS A 175 43.23 13.92 10.90
C HIS A 175 44.29 14.71 11.70
N GLU A 176 44.94 15.68 11.06
CA GLU A 176 45.96 16.54 11.68
C GLU A 176 45.68 18.01 11.36
N GLY A 177 45.57 18.85 12.38
CA GLY A 177 45.33 20.29 12.23
C GLY A 177 44.38 20.84 13.29
N TYR A 178 43.99 22.10 13.14
CA TYR A 178 43.05 22.76 14.07
C TYR A 178 42.17 23.78 13.35
N ILE A 179 40.98 24.02 13.91
CA ILE A 179 40.05 25.01 13.37
C ILE A 179 40.61 26.41 13.61
N THR A 180 40.77 27.19 12.55
CA THR A 180 41.19 28.61 12.62
C THR A 180 40.03 29.57 12.44
N SER A 181 39.01 29.17 11.69
CA SER A 181 37.82 30.00 11.49
C SER A 181 36.55 29.17 11.47
N ARG A 182 35.52 29.67 12.13
CA ARG A 182 34.19 29.05 12.17
C ARG A 182 33.28 29.62 11.08
N PHE A 183 32.15 28.96 10.89
CA PHE A 183 31.04 29.42 10.05
C PHE A 183 30.37 30.65 10.66
N GLY A 184 29.96 31.60 9.81
CA GLY A 184 29.24 32.81 10.24
C GLY A 184 29.91 34.13 9.84
N TYR A 185 29.42 35.25 10.37
CA TYR A 185 29.98 36.58 10.06
C TYR A 185 31.33 36.79 10.75
N ARG A 186 32.33 37.22 9.98
CA ARG A 186 33.67 37.59 10.47
C ARG A 186 34.25 38.75 9.67
N HIS A 187 35.32 39.36 10.15
CA HIS A 187 36.09 40.31 9.35
C HIS A 187 36.82 39.57 8.22
N ASP A 188 36.62 40.01 6.98
CA ASP A 188 37.32 39.48 5.81
C ASP A 188 38.82 39.80 5.94
N PRO A 189 39.71 38.79 5.93
CA PRO A 189 41.12 38.97 6.23
C PRO A 189 41.89 39.77 5.17
N PHE A 190 41.30 40.03 3.99
CA PHE A 190 41.91 40.81 2.93
C PHE A 190 41.37 42.25 2.86
N THR A 191 40.14 42.50 3.32
CA THR A 191 39.49 43.82 3.19
C THR A 191 39.12 44.47 4.52
N GLY A 192 39.16 43.72 5.63
CA GLY A 192 38.77 44.17 6.98
C GLY A 192 37.25 44.35 7.18
N LYS A 193 36.45 44.25 6.12
CA LYS A 193 34.99 44.41 6.17
C LYS A 193 34.31 43.15 6.71
N SER A 194 33.15 43.32 7.35
CA SER A 194 32.33 42.17 7.76
C SER A 194 31.88 41.38 6.52
N LYS A 195 32.12 40.07 6.52
CA LYS A 195 31.75 39.15 5.46
C LYS A 195 31.30 37.81 6.05
N PHE A 196 30.30 37.23 5.42
CA PHE A 196 29.83 35.90 5.79
C PHE A 196 30.79 34.81 5.32
N HIS A 197 31.19 33.93 6.24
CA HIS A 197 32.01 32.77 5.99
C HIS A 197 31.14 31.51 5.92
N GLY A 198 31.06 30.93 4.71
CA GLY A 198 30.16 29.82 4.37
C GLY A 198 30.61 28.43 4.82
N GLY A 199 31.71 28.32 5.58
CA GLY A 199 32.31 27.06 5.95
C GLY A 199 33.15 27.15 7.24
N ILE A 200 33.97 26.13 7.47
CA ILE A 200 34.98 26.07 8.53
C ILE A 200 36.35 25.99 7.89
N ASP A 201 37.31 26.75 8.42
CA ASP A 201 38.71 26.70 7.98
C ASP A 201 39.52 25.86 8.96
N PHE A 202 40.26 24.89 8.44
CA PHE A 202 41.20 24.07 9.19
C PHE A 202 42.63 24.37 8.74
N ALA A 203 43.48 24.87 9.64
CA ALA A 203 44.89 25.03 9.34
C ALA A 203 45.65 23.72 9.56
N GLY A 204 46.63 23.50 8.69
CA GLY A 204 47.49 22.33 8.71
C GLY A 204 48.75 22.56 7.87
N ARG A 205 49.57 21.52 7.73
CA ARG A 205 50.77 21.56 6.89
C ARG A 205 50.39 21.43 5.42
N GLU A 206 51.18 22.00 4.54
CA GLU A 206 50.96 21.83 3.11
C GLU A 206 51.15 20.35 2.74
N GLY A 207 50.25 19.79 1.94
CA GLY A 207 50.24 18.38 1.62
C GLY A 207 49.54 17.48 2.65
N THR A 208 48.97 18.03 3.72
CA THR A 208 48.15 17.24 4.66
C THR A 208 46.99 16.58 3.92
N ASP A 209 46.71 15.32 4.21
CA ASP A 209 45.64 14.55 3.58
C ASP A 209 44.26 15.13 3.91
N ILE A 210 43.39 15.19 2.90
CA ILE A 210 41.98 15.57 3.01
C ILE A 210 41.13 14.37 2.63
N TYR A 211 40.18 14.04 3.51
CA TYR A 211 39.35 12.84 3.42
C TYR A 211 37.88 13.19 3.18
N SER A 212 37.16 12.29 2.49
CA SER A 212 35.70 12.38 2.41
C SER A 212 35.07 12.09 3.78
N VAL A 213 34.17 12.97 4.23
CA VAL A 213 33.53 12.81 5.53
C VAL A 213 32.46 11.71 5.57
N ALA A 214 31.97 11.28 4.40
CA ALA A 214 30.96 10.23 4.24
C ALA A 214 31.05 9.61 2.84
N ASP A 215 30.31 8.52 2.63
CA ASP A 215 30.16 7.88 1.32
C ASP A 215 29.43 8.82 0.33
N GLY A 216 29.78 8.78 -0.95
CA GLY A 216 29.14 9.62 -1.95
C GLY A 216 29.72 9.52 -3.34
N VAL A 217 29.29 10.43 -4.21
CA VAL A 217 29.74 10.57 -5.60
C VAL A 217 30.41 11.92 -5.78
N VAL A 218 31.59 11.95 -6.41
CA VAL A 218 32.27 13.20 -6.73
C VAL A 218 31.51 13.92 -7.84
N VAL A 219 30.92 15.07 -7.53
CA VAL A 219 30.17 15.91 -8.49
C VAL A 219 31.01 17.04 -9.07
N TRP A 220 32.14 17.37 -8.45
CA TRP A 220 33.13 18.32 -8.96
C TRP A 220 34.55 17.97 -8.51
N ALA A 221 35.52 18.08 -9.42
CA ALA A 221 36.94 17.93 -9.12
C ALA A 221 37.77 18.82 -10.06
N GLY A 222 38.28 19.96 -9.58
CA GLY A 222 39.06 20.88 -10.40
C GLY A 222 39.12 22.31 -9.87
N ARG A 223 39.62 23.25 -10.69
CA ARG A 223 39.71 24.67 -10.31
C ARG A 223 38.37 25.37 -10.35
N MET A 224 38.01 26.05 -9.27
CA MET A 224 36.87 26.96 -9.18
C MET A 224 37.32 28.35 -8.72
N SER A 225 36.73 29.39 -9.30
CA SER A 225 37.08 30.78 -8.95
C SER A 225 36.85 31.05 -7.46
N GLY A 226 37.80 31.71 -6.80
CA GLY A 226 37.79 31.94 -5.35
C GLY A 226 38.25 30.74 -4.52
N TYR A 227 37.76 29.53 -4.82
CA TYR A 227 38.04 28.31 -4.05
C TYR A 227 39.39 27.64 -4.39
N GLY A 228 39.97 27.92 -5.56
CA GLY A 228 41.20 27.23 -5.99
C GLY A 228 40.88 25.82 -6.48
N ASN A 229 41.74 24.84 -6.19
CA ASN A 229 41.40 23.44 -6.46
C ASN A 229 40.36 22.98 -5.44
N LEU A 230 39.27 22.43 -5.94
CA LEU A 230 38.06 22.08 -5.21
C LEU A 230 37.65 20.65 -5.52
N VAL A 231 37.18 19.94 -4.50
CA VAL A 231 36.38 18.72 -4.63
C VAL A 231 34.99 18.99 -4.05
N GLU A 232 33.95 18.55 -4.74
CA GLU A 232 32.60 18.47 -4.20
C GLU A 232 32.11 17.01 -4.23
N VAL A 233 31.57 16.53 -3.12
CA VAL A 233 31.02 15.17 -2.98
C VAL A 233 29.54 15.27 -2.62
N ASP A 234 28.70 14.64 -3.43
CA ASP A 234 27.26 14.47 -3.17
C ASP A 234 27.05 13.15 -2.41
N HIS A 235 26.50 13.27 -1.20
CA HIS A 235 26.25 12.15 -0.29
C HIS A 235 24.81 11.62 -0.40
N GLY A 236 24.00 12.18 -1.31
CA GLY A 236 22.57 11.91 -1.42
C GLY A 236 21.73 12.86 -0.56
N ASP A 237 20.41 12.80 -0.74
CA ASP A 237 19.43 13.61 -0.01
C ASP A 237 19.69 15.14 -0.03
N GLY A 238 20.36 15.61 -1.10
CA GLY A 238 20.74 17.01 -1.25
C GLY A 238 21.85 17.48 -0.31
N MET A 239 22.58 16.56 0.32
CA MET A 239 23.75 16.82 1.15
C MET A 239 25.03 16.80 0.30
N VAL A 240 25.70 17.94 0.19
CA VAL A 240 26.95 18.08 -0.57
C VAL A 240 28.03 18.66 0.34
N THR A 241 29.24 18.12 0.28
CA THR A 241 30.40 18.66 0.99
C THR A 241 31.43 19.22 0.01
N ARG A 242 32.11 20.29 0.42
CA ARG A 242 33.11 21.00 -0.40
C ARG A 242 34.45 21.07 0.29
N TYR A 243 35.51 20.82 -0.46
CA TYR A 243 36.90 20.78 0.03
C TYR A 243 37.78 21.67 -0.85
N ALA A 244 38.03 22.90 -0.39
CA ALA A 244 38.69 23.93 -1.18
C ALA A 244 40.15 24.19 -0.79
N HIS A 245 40.80 25.04 -1.59
CA HIS A 245 42.20 25.47 -1.45
C HIS A 245 43.23 24.34 -1.56
N ALA A 246 42.84 23.18 -2.11
CA ALA A 246 43.72 22.02 -2.22
C ALA A 246 44.98 22.31 -3.08
N LYS A 247 46.09 21.70 -2.72
CA LYS A 247 47.31 21.68 -3.54
C LYS A 247 47.13 20.78 -4.76
N ALA A 248 46.57 19.59 -4.53
CA ALA A 248 46.30 18.59 -5.54
C ALA A 248 45.02 17.82 -5.20
N VAL A 249 44.32 17.38 -6.24
CA VAL A 249 43.10 16.57 -6.15
C VAL A 249 43.42 15.19 -6.72
N VAL A 250 43.00 14.12 -6.05
CA VAL A 250 43.32 12.74 -6.45
C VAL A 250 42.12 11.95 -6.98
N VAL A 251 40.92 12.53 -6.93
CA VAL A 251 39.66 11.97 -7.45
C VAL A 251 39.17 12.73 -8.69
N LYS A 252 38.23 12.13 -9.42
CA LYS A 252 37.61 12.68 -10.62
C LYS A 252 36.09 12.69 -10.50
N VAL A 253 35.44 13.54 -11.29
CA VAL A 253 33.98 13.58 -11.37
C VAL A 253 33.43 12.21 -11.78
N GLY A 254 32.43 11.73 -11.04
CA GLY A 254 31.82 10.41 -11.22
C GLY A 254 32.42 9.30 -10.37
N ASP A 255 33.54 9.55 -9.67
CA ASP A 255 34.12 8.55 -8.76
C ASP A 255 33.19 8.33 -7.55
N LEU A 256 32.98 7.06 -7.19
CA LEU A 256 32.42 6.67 -5.90
C LEU A 256 33.51 6.81 -4.84
N VAL A 257 33.21 7.54 -3.78
CA VAL A 257 34.11 7.71 -2.64
C VAL A 257 33.47 7.14 -1.39
N ASN A 258 34.26 6.40 -0.62
CA ASN A 258 33.85 5.95 0.71
C ASN A 258 34.22 7.02 1.76
N LYS A 259 33.58 6.95 2.91
CA LYS A 259 34.01 7.61 4.14
C LYS A 259 35.48 7.30 4.42
N ASP A 260 36.23 8.29 4.89
CA ASP A 260 37.68 8.21 5.16
C ASP A 260 38.54 7.92 3.92
N GLN A 261 37.99 8.06 2.72
CA GLN A 261 38.78 7.98 1.49
C GLN A 261 39.53 9.29 1.25
N LEU A 262 40.82 9.19 0.94
CA LEU A 262 41.64 10.31 0.51
C LEU A 262 41.10 10.90 -0.80
N ILE A 263 40.82 12.20 -0.81
CA ILE A 263 40.27 12.90 -1.99
C ILE A 263 41.15 14.05 -2.49
N ALA A 264 41.95 14.65 -1.61
CA ALA A 264 42.81 15.77 -1.96
C ALA A 264 43.96 15.95 -0.95
N TYR A 265 44.89 16.84 -1.28
CA TYR A 265 45.95 17.28 -0.39
C TYR A 265 45.82 18.77 -0.10
N MET A 266 45.93 19.16 1.16
CA MET A 266 45.80 20.54 1.65
C MET A 266 46.83 21.46 0.99
N GLY A 267 46.40 22.67 0.66
CA GLY A 267 47.25 23.68 0.03
C GLY A 267 46.82 25.09 0.38
N SER A 268 47.17 26.02 -0.51
CA SER A 268 46.80 27.43 -0.41
C SER A 268 46.43 28.00 -1.79
N THR A 269 45.74 27.21 -2.62
CA THR A 269 45.35 27.64 -3.98
C THR A 269 44.11 28.54 -3.95
N GLY A 270 43.92 29.38 -4.98
CA GLY A 270 42.79 30.31 -5.04
C GLY A 270 42.99 31.51 -4.13
N ARG A 271 41.90 32.04 -3.54
CA ARG A 271 41.95 33.18 -2.64
C ARG A 271 42.15 32.69 -1.20
N SER A 272 43.41 32.54 -0.81
CA SER A 272 43.81 32.05 0.51
C SER A 272 44.89 32.94 1.14
N THR A 273 44.89 33.07 2.47
CA THR A 273 45.94 33.79 3.23
C THR A 273 47.10 32.88 3.65
N GLY A 274 46.95 31.57 3.54
CA GLY A 274 47.94 30.58 3.95
C GLY A 274 47.40 29.15 3.85
N THR A 275 48.21 28.15 4.15
CA THR A 275 47.80 26.75 4.02
C THR A 275 46.65 26.39 4.95
N HIS A 276 45.50 26.03 4.38
CA HIS A 276 44.33 25.56 5.11
C HIS A 276 43.36 24.79 4.19
N LEU A 277 42.48 24.00 4.80
CA LEU A 277 41.27 23.48 4.17
C LEU A 277 40.11 24.41 4.48
N HIS A 278 39.42 24.90 3.45
CA HIS A 278 38.11 25.51 3.61
C HIS A 278 37.03 24.46 3.30
N TYR A 279 36.22 24.14 4.32
CA TYR A 279 35.23 23.08 4.29
C TYR A 279 33.81 23.63 4.40
N GLU A 280 32.96 23.35 3.41
CA GLU A 280 31.53 23.72 3.43
C GLU A 280 30.65 22.47 3.45
N VAL A 281 29.47 22.60 4.09
CA VAL A 281 28.37 21.64 3.99
C VAL A 281 27.18 22.37 3.39
N LEU A 282 26.58 21.77 2.37
CA LEU A 282 25.39 22.27 1.69
C LEU A 282 24.25 21.27 1.90
N ARG A 283 23.09 21.77 2.29
CA ARG A 283 21.83 21.01 2.35
C ARG A 283 20.82 21.64 1.40
N HIS A 284 20.36 20.88 0.42
CA HIS A 284 19.49 21.34 -0.68
C HIS A 284 19.98 22.66 -1.31
N GLY A 285 21.29 22.73 -1.60
CA GLY A 285 21.93 23.89 -2.21
C GLY A 285 22.19 25.08 -1.29
N LYS A 286 21.80 25.03 -0.01
CA LYS A 286 22.06 26.09 0.97
C LYS A 286 23.21 25.70 1.90
N ARG A 287 24.16 26.61 2.10
CA ARG A 287 25.27 26.43 3.05
C ARG A 287 24.74 26.40 4.48
N VAL A 288 25.09 25.36 5.21
CA VAL A 288 24.72 25.15 6.63
C VAL A 288 25.99 25.07 7.48
N ASN A 289 25.86 25.29 8.78
CA ASN A 289 27.01 25.28 9.69
C ASN A 289 27.60 23.87 9.80
N PRO A 290 28.84 23.62 9.32
CA PRO A 290 29.45 22.29 9.37
C PRO A 290 29.66 21.75 10.78
N ALA A 291 29.74 22.62 11.79
CA ALA A 291 29.95 22.20 13.18
C ALA A 291 28.79 21.39 13.77
N SER A 292 27.60 21.43 13.15
CA SER A 292 26.46 20.60 13.54
C SER A 292 26.56 19.14 13.06
N PHE A 293 27.49 18.87 12.15
CA PHE A 293 27.67 17.59 11.47
C PHE A 293 28.96 16.89 11.89
N ILE A 294 30.03 17.66 12.03
CA ILE A 294 31.33 17.12 12.41
C ILE A 294 31.37 16.86 13.91
N ARG A 295 31.61 15.61 14.31
CA ARG A 295 31.88 15.27 15.71
C ARG A 295 33.33 15.68 16.02
N ILE A 296 33.53 16.91 16.48
CA ILE A 296 34.85 17.37 16.94
C ILE A 296 35.28 16.43 18.06
N ALA A 297 36.24 15.55 17.78
CA ALA A 297 36.88 14.76 18.82
C ALA A 297 37.56 15.74 19.78
N GLN A 298 36.93 16.00 20.92
CA GLN A 298 37.57 16.67 22.04
C GLN A 298 38.69 15.73 22.51
N ARG A 299 39.93 16.02 22.12
CA ARG A 299 41.12 15.45 22.73
C ARG A 299 41.69 16.46 23.70
#